data_AF-A0A1B7NME0-F1
#
_entry.id   AF-A0A1B7NME0-F1
#
_cell.length_a   1.000
_cell.length_b   1.000
_cell.length_c   1.000
_cell.angle_alpha   90.00
_cell.angle_beta   90.00
_cell.angle_gamma   90.00
#
_symmetry.space_group_name_H-M   'P 1'
#
loop_
_entity.id
_entity.type
_entity.pdbx_description
1 polymer ?
#
loop_
_entity_poly.entity_id
_entity_poly.type
_entity_poly.pdbx_seq_one_letter_code
_entity_poly.pdbx_strand_id
1 'polypeptide(L)'
;SNDLKQQIRKYQKEVQTSMNSKPVTTFDGTNYPEWKIGILADAEVIGGLDILTKKQKAPPEGLTTLENERWEYAVVSLAEERMDIMRELTTLHIKDNGYVAFQRRFRYLVARHKELTTNGPEDFYHDLFLIGLREHQKAFVQTRLDDFYKTGQDPICNIGIDDLMNQLANRHERQHR
;
A
#
# COMPACT_ATOMS: atom_id res chain seq x y z
N SER A 1 -1.91 22.09 -18.87
CA SER A 1 -3.09 21.94 -17.99
C SER A 1 -4.08 20.84 -18.44
N ASN A 2 -4.32 20.62 -19.75
CA ASN A 2 -5.10 19.43 -20.21
C ASN A 2 -4.21 18.24 -20.61
N ASP A 3 -3.07 18.54 -21.24
CA ASP A 3 -2.07 17.57 -21.70
C ASP A 3 -1.47 16.73 -20.55
N LEU A 4 -1.07 17.36 -19.45
CA LEU A 4 -0.55 16.66 -18.27
C LEU A 4 -1.55 15.64 -17.68
N LYS A 5 -2.83 16.02 -17.55
CA LYS A 5 -3.88 15.11 -17.05
C LYS A 5 -4.08 13.92 -17.99
N GLN A 6 -3.94 14.14 -19.29
CA GLN A 6 -4.03 13.09 -20.29
C GLN A 6 -2.81 12.15 -20.22
N GLN A 7 -1.62 12.69 -19.99
CA GLN A 7 -0.40 11.91 -19.78
C GLN A 7 -0.46 11.05 -18.51
N ILE A 8 -0.99 11.58 -17.39
CA ILE A 8 -1.17 10.81 -16.14
C ILE A 8 -2.15 9.65 -16.36
N ARG A 9 -3.32 9.92 -16.96
CA ARG A 9 -4.31 8.86 -17.26
C ARG A 9 -3.77 7.80 -18.20
N LYS A 10 -2.96 8.22 -19.19
CA LYS A 10 -2.30 7.30 -20.11
C LYS A 10 -1.32 6.40 -19.37
N TYR A 11 -0.48 6.98 -18.51
CA TYR A 11 0.45 6.23 -17.66
C TYR A 11 -0.27 5.19 -16.79
N GLN A 12 -1.32 5.59 -16.07
CA GLN A 12 -2.10 4.67 -15.23
C GLN A 12 -2.67 3.49 -16.04
N LYS A 13 -3.17 3.75 -17.25
CA LYS A 13 -3.71 2.72 -18.15
C LYS A 13 -2.61 1.79 -18.69
N GLU A 14 -1.45 2.33 -19.02
CA GLU A 14 -0.28 1.57 -19.48
C GLU A 14 0.24 0.64 -18.38
N VAL A 15 0.39 1.17 -17.17
CA VAL A 15 0.78 0.39 -15.98
C VAL A 15 -0.22 -0.73 -15.72
N GLN A 16 -1.53 -0.44 -15.68
CA GLN A 16 -2.55 -1.46 -15.44
C GLN A 16 -2.50 -2.56 -16.51
N THR A 17 -2.35 -2.18 -17.79
CA THR A 17 -2.22 -3.14 -18.89
C THR A 17 -0.97 -4.00 -18.74
N SER A 18 0.17 -3.40 -18.40
CA SER A 18 1.45 -4.08 -18.23
C SER A 18 1.46 -5.03 -17.03
N MET A 19 0.78 -4.65 -15.93
CA MET A 19 0.63 -5.51 -14.75
C MET A 19 -0.27 -6.71 -15.06
N ASN A 20 -1.36 -6.51 -15.80
CA ASN A 20 -2.31 -7.57 -16.14
C ASN A 20 -1.74 -8.61 -17.12
N SER A 21 -0.76 -8.24 -17.96
CA SER A 21 -0.15 -9.14 -18.95
C SER A 21 1.06 -9.90 -18.41
N LYS A 22 1.63 -9.47 -17.28
CA LYS A 22 2.79 -10.10 -16.69
C LYS A 22 2.44 -11.40 -15.97
N PRO A 23 3.26 -12.46 -16.11
CA PRO A 23 3.10 -13.66 -15.32
C PRO A 23 3.45 -13.37 -13.85
N VAL A 24 2.49 -13.60 -12.95
CA VAL A 24 2.69 -13.46 -11.50
C VAL A 24 3.52 -14.65 -11.00
N THR A 25 4.72 -14.38 -10.49
CA THR A 25 5.52 -15.39 -9.82
C THR A 25 4.99 -15.55 -8.40
N THR A 26 4.35 -16.69 -8.11
CA THR A 26 3.87 -17.00 -6.76
C THR A 26 5.02 -17.60 -5.94
N PHE A 27 5.25 -17.10 -4.73
CA PHE A 27 6.22 -17.69 -3.83
C PHE A 27 5.72 -19.04 -3.28
N ASP A 28 6.51 -20.09 -3.45
CA ASP A 28 6.18 -21.44 -2.96
C ASP A 28 6.98 -21.87 -1.72
N GLY A 29 7.89 -21.00 -1.26
CA GLY A 29 8.80 -21.26 -0.15
C GLY A 29 10.19 -21.76 -0.56
N THR A 30 10.38 -22.11 -1.83
CA THR A 30 11.64 -22.64 -2.38
C THR A 30 12.21 -21.79 -3.52
N ASN A 31 11.39 -20.94 -4.15
CA ASN A 31 11.75 -20.08 -5.28
C ASN A 31 12.02 -18.61 -4.89
N TYR A 32 12.67 -18.37 -3.74
CA TYR A 32 12.90 -16.99 -3.25
C TYR A 32 13.59 -16.07 -4.26
N PRO A 33 14.69 -16.48 -4.94
CA PRO A 33 15.35 -15.62 -5.92
C PRO A 33 14.44 -15.21 -7.08
N GLU A 34 13.73 -16.17 -7.68
CA GLU A 34 12.84 -15.95 -8.82
C GLU A 34 11.65 -15.07 -8.43
N TRP A 35 11.07 -15.34 -7.26
CA TRP A 35 9.99 -14.53 -6.71
C TRP A 35 10.41 -13.08 -6.46
N LYS A 36 11.58 -12.88 -5.84
CA LYS A 36 12.13 -11.55 -5.59
C LYS A 36 12.39 -10.79 -6.89
N ILE A 37 12.87 -11.46 -7.94
CA ILE A 37 13.06 -10.87 -9.27
C ILE A 37 11.71 -10.40 -9.84
N GLY A 38 10.65 -11.22 -9.72
CA GLY A 38 9.30 -10.85 -10.16
C GLY A 38 8.82 -9.55 -9.51
N ILE A 39 8.95 -9.45 -8.18
CA ILE A 39 8.60 -8.25 -7.42
C ILE A 39 9.38 -7.01 -7.87
N LEU A 40 10.70 -7.14 -8.06
CA LEU A 40 11.51 -6.01 -8.47
C LEU A 40 11.14 -5.55 -9.88
N ALA A 41 10.80 -6.48 -10.77
CA ALA A 41 10.29 -6.15 -12.09
C ALA A 41 8.92 -5.45 -12.02
N ASP A 42 8.05 -5.81 -11.09
CA ASP A 42 6.74 -5.17 -10.92
C ASP A 42 6.89 -3.76 -10.34
N ALA A 43 7.78 -3.59 -9.36
CA ALA A 43 8.15 -2.29 -8.84
C ALA A 43 8.76 -1.39 -9.93
N GLU A 44 9.57 -1.94 -10.83
CA GLU A 44 10.11 -1.19 -11.98
C GLU A 44 9.01 -0.69 -12.91
N VAL A 45 7.99 -1.51 -13.21
CA VAL A 45 6.85 -1.13 -14.08
C VAL A 45 6.10 0.08 -13.52
N ILE A 46 5.95 0.17 -12.20
CA ILE A 46 5.26 1.29 -11.55
C ILE A 46 6.20 2.45 -11.17
N GLY A 47 7.49 2.36 -11.49
CA GLY A 47 8.49 3.38 -11.10
C GLY A 47 8.88 3.36 -9.62
N GLY A 48 8.56 2.30 -8.89
CA GLY A 48 8.81 2.11 -7.46
C GLY A 48 10.07 1.30 -7.11
N LEU A 49 10.95 1.00 -8.06
CA LEU A 49 12.15 0.18 -7.81
C LEU A 49 13.05 0.75 -6.69
N ASP A 50 13.24 2.06 -6.68
CA ASP A 50 14.05 2.76 -5.67
C ASP A 50 13.40 2.75 -4.28
N ILE A 51 12.06 2.67 -4.22
CA ILE A 51 11.32 2.53 -2.95
C ILE A 51 11.73 1.23 -2.26
N LEU A 52 11.77 0.12 -3.02
CA LEU A 52 12.12 -1.20 -2.47
C LEU A 52 13.62 -1.37 -2.24
N THR A 53 14.45 -0.93 -3.19
CA THR A 53 15.90 -1.19 -3.16
C THR A 53 16.68 -0.21 -2.29
N LYS A 54 16.25 1.07 -2.27
CA LYS A 54 16.91 2.15 -1.51
C LYS A 54 16.14 2.54 -0.25
N LYS A 55 15.01 1.89 0.05
CA LYS A 55 14.13 2.23 1.18
C LYS A 55 13.72 3.71 1.17
N GLN A 56 13.48 4.26 -0.01
CA GLN A 56 13.16 5.67 -0.18
C GLN A 56 11.81 6.01 0.45
N LYS A 57 11.79 7.03 1.33
CA LYS A 57 10.60 7.44 2.11
C LYS A 57 9.99 8.78 1.68
N ALA A 58 10.66 9.51 0.80
CA ALA A 58 10.22 10.80 0.30
C ALA A 58 10.51 10.90 -1.21
N PRO A 59 9.71 11.66 -1.97
CA PRO A 59 9.98 11.89 -3.38
C PRO A 59 11.38 12.50 -3.55
N PRO A 60 12.15 12.08 -4.57
CA PRO A 60 13.41 12.74 -4.92
C PRO A 60 13.24 14.25 -5.11
N GLU A 61 14.26 15.03 -4.77
CA GLU A 61 14.26 16.46 -5.07
C GLU A 61 14.39 16.71 -6.57
N GLY A 62 13.74 17.76 -7.06
CA GLY A 62 13.83 18.18 -8.47
C GLY A 62 12.99 17.37 -9.45
N LEU A 63 12.08 16.51 -8.97
CA LEU A 63 11.13 15.82 -9.84
C LEU A 63 10.21 16.81 -10.58
N THR A 64 9.97 16.51 -11.85
CA THR A 64 8.88 17.14 -12.61
C THR A 64 7.53 16.74 -12.03
N THR A 65 6.48 17.50 -12.37
CA THR A 65 5.11 17.17 -11.93
C THR A 65 4.69 15.76 -12.34
N LEU A 66 5.06 15.30 -13.53
CA LEU A 66 4.73 13.95 -13.98
C LEU A 66 5.47 12.86 -13.18
N GLU A 67 6.73 13.11 -12.82
CA GLU A 67 7.52 12.15 -12.04
C GLU A 67 7.03 12.07 -10.59
N ASN A 68 6.61 13.19 -9.99
CA ASN A 68 5.95 13.20 -8.69
C ASN A 68 4.67 12.35 -8.69
N GLU A 69 3.82 12.52 -9.71
CA GLU A 69 2.57 11.73 -9.85
C GLU A 69 2.85 10.23 -10.03
N ARG A 70 3.91 9.86 -10.75
CA ARG A 70 4.34 8.47 -10.89
C ARG A 70 4.81 7.89 -9.56
N TRP A 71 5.59 8.66 -8.81
CA TRP A 71 6.07 8.26 -7.48
C TRP A 71 4.90 8.07 -6.51
N GLU A 72 3.95 9.00 -6.49
CA GLU A 72 2.75 8.88 -5.66
C GLU A 72 1.93 7.63 -6.01
N TYR A 73 1.71 7.36 -7.30
CA TYR A 73 1.03 6.15 -7.74
C TYR A 73 1.76 4.87 -7.29
N ALA A 74 3.09 4.84 -7.40
CA ALA A 74 3.90 3.71 -6.96
C ALA A 74 3.77 3.45 -5.45
N VAL A 75 3.82 4.51 -4.65
CA VAL A 75 3.67 4.43 -3.18
C VAL A 75 2.28 3.94 -2.79
N VAL A 76 1.22 4.47 -3.43
CA VAL A 76 -0.16 4.05 -3.17
C VAL A 76 -0.34 2.57 -3.51
N SER A 77 0.14 2.12 -4.68
CA SER A 77 0.02 0.72 -5.11
C SER A 77 0.72 -0.25 -4.15
N LEU A 78 1.91 0.09 -3.64
CA LEU A 78 2.61 -0.73 -2.64
C LEU A 78 1.88 -0.75 -1.28
N ALA A 79 1.26 0.36 -0.89
CA ALA A 79 0.44 0.42 0.33
C ALA A 79 -0.86 -0.40 0.20
N GLU A 80 -1.49 -0.40 -0.97
CA GLU A 80 -2.64 -1.26 -1.28
C GLU A 80 -2.26 -2.74 -1.19
N GLU A 81 -1.13 -3.14 -1.78
CA GLU A 81 -0.61 -4.51 -1.69
C GLU A 81 -0.39 -4.93 -0.22
N ARG A 82 0.21 -4.04 0.60
CA ARG A 82 0.42 -4.27 2.03
C ARG A 82 -0.90 -4.53 2.77
N MET A 83 -1.92 -3.73 2.48
CA MET A 83 -3.25 -3.88 3.09
C MET A 83 -3.96 -5.17 2.65
N ASP A 84 -3.83 -5.56 1.38
CA ASP A 84 -4.42 -6.81 0.88
C ASP A 84 -3.77 -8.04 1.51
N ILE A 85 -2.43 -8.03 1.66
CA ILE A 85 -1.70 -9.07 2.39
C ILE A 85 -2.20 -9.18 3.84
N MET A 86 -2.38 -8.04 4.51
CA MET A 86 -2.84 -8.04 5.90
C MET A 86 -4.30 -8.52 6.01
N ARG A 87 -5.17 -8.15 5.06
CA ARG A 87 -6.54 -8.67 4.98
C ARG A 87 -6.56 -10.18 4.78
N GLU A 88 -5.68 -10.72 3.95
CA GLU A 88 -5.55 -12.16 3.80
C GLU A 88 -5.04 -12.83 5.08
N LEU A 89 -3.98 -12.29 5.72
CA LEU A 89 -3.46 -12.80 6.99
C LEU A 89 -4.54 -12.90 8.07
N THR A 90 -5.42 -11.89 8.18
CA THR A 90 -6.51 -11.88 9.18
C THR A 90 -7.63 -12.90 8.90
N THR A 91 -7.70 -13.44 7.69
CA THR A 91 -8.73 -14.42 7.29
C THR A 91 -8.16 -15.80 6.94
N LEU A 92 -6.83 -15.93 6.90
CA LEU A 92 -6.13 -17.17 6.58
C LEU A 92 -6.34 -18.21 7.66
N HIS A 93 -6.84 -19.39 7.27
CA HIS A 93 -7.06 -20.53 8.15
C HIS A 93 -6.78 -21.84 7.41
N ILE A 94 -6.56 -22.92 8.15
CA ILE A 94 -6.37 -24.26 7.58
C ILE A 94 -7.68 -24.70 6.93
N LYS A 95 -7.61 -25.14 5.67
CA LYS A 95 -8.72 -25.79 4.95
C LYS A 95 -8.33 -27.22 4.59
N ASP A 96 -9.29 -28.14 4.65
CA ASP A 96 -9.16 -29.53 4.15
C ASP A 96 -7.90 -30.29 4.63
N ASN A 97 -7.52 -30.12 5.91
CA ASN A 97 -6.27 -30.66 6.48
C ASN A 97 -4.97 -30.24 5.74
N GLY A 98 -5.02 -29.20 4.92
CA GLY A 98 -3.91 -28.66 4.14
C GLY A 98 -2.93 -27.81 4.94
N TYR A 99 -2.43 -28.30 6.08
CA TYR A 99 -1.49 -27.56 6.94
C TYR A 99 -0.27 -27.05 6.18
N VAL A 100 0.29 -27.87 5.27
CA VAL A 100 1.45 -27.48 4.47
C VAL A 100 1.13 -26.31 3.54
N ALA A 101 -0.05 -26.30 2.92
CA ALA A 101 -0.49 -25.20 2.06
C ALA A 101 -0.71 -23.92 2.87
N PHE A 102 -1.38 -24.03 4.02
CA PHE A 102 -1.53 -22.93 4.97
C PHE A 102 -0.16 -22.37 5.40
N GLN A 103 0.77 -23.23 5.81
CA GLN A 103 2.09 -22.84 6.28
C GLN A 103 2.89 -22.11 5.19
N ARG A 104 2.86 -22.59 3.95
CA ARG A 104 3.50 -21.92 2.80
C ARG A 104 2.90 -20.54 2.57
N ARG A 105 1.56 -20.44 2.55
CA ARG A 105 0.87 -19.16 2.33
C ARG A 105 1.11 -18.18 3.48
N PHE A 106 1.07 -18.63 4.73
CA PHE A 106 1.38 -17.80 5.89
C PHE A 106 2.80 -17.26 5.82
N ARG A 107 3.80 -18.12 5.55
CA ARG A 107 5.20 -17.71 5.42
C ARG A 107 5.39 -16.70 4.29
N TYR A 108 4.72 -16.90 3.16
CA TYR A 108 4.71 -15.95 2.04
C TYR A 108 4.22 -14.57 2.48
N LEU A 109 3.00 -14.52 3.03
CA LEU A 109 2.35 -13.26 3.40
C LEU A 109 3.18 -12.51 4.45
N VAL A 110 3.73 -13.21 5.45
CA VAL A 110 4.60 -12.60 6.47
C VAL A 110 5.90 -12.06 5.87
N ALA A 111 6.55 -12.81 4.98
CA ALA A 111 7.77 -12.36 4.34
C ALA A 111 7.53 -11.11 3.49
N ARG A 112 6.46 -11.12 2.67
CA ARG A 112 6.10 -10.00 1.82
C ARG A 112 5.67 -8.76 2.62
N HIS A 113 4.87 -8.94 3.67
CA HIS A 113 4.52 -7.84 4.56
C HIS A 113 5.77 -7.17 5.16
N LYS A 114 6.74 -7.96 5.64
CA LYS A 114 8.01 -7.42 6.20
C LYS A 114 8.82 -6.61 5.18
N GLU A 115 8.79 -6.97 3.90
CA GLU A 115 9.45 -6.21 2.84
C GLU A 115 8.77 -4.89 2.53
N LEU A 116 7.44 -4.83 2.66
CA LEU A 116 6.62 -3.65 2.40
C LEU A 116 6.50 -2.71 3.62
N THR A 117 6.71 -3.22 4.84
CA THR A 117 6.76 -2.38 6.04
C THR A 117 8.09 -1.65 6.15
N THR A 118 8.02 -0.35 6.43
CA THR A 118 9.22 0.50 6.57
C THR A 118 9.39 1.04 7.99
N ASN A 119 8.36 0.91 8.82
CA ASN A 119 8.33 1.38 10.21
C ASN A 119 8.19 0.22 11.21
N GLY A 120 8.41 -1.04 10.81
CA GLY A 120 8.42 -2.16 11.74
C GLY A 120 7.01 -2.50 12.29
N PRO A 121 6.86 -2.78 13.60
CA PRO A 121 5.58 -3.22 14.17
C PRO A 121 4.47 -2.16 14.09
N GLU A 122 4.80 -0.89 13.94
CA GLU A 122 3.86 0.22 13.83
C GLU A 122 2.99 0.10 12.56
N ASP A 123 3.58 -0.28 11.43
CA ASP A 123 2.84 -0.55 10.19
C ASP A 123 1.83 -1.70 10.39
N PHE A 124 2.21 -2.73 11.15
CA PHE A 124 1.33 -3.86 11.46
C PHE A 124 0.13 -3.45 12.32
N TYR A 125 0.35 -2.67 13.38
CA TYR A 125 -0.75 -2.20 14.23
C TYR A 125 -1.68 -1.24 13.49
N HIS A 126 -1.11 -0.37 12.65
CA HIS A 126 -1.88 0.54 11.82
C HIS A 126 -2.81 -0.22 10.87
N ASP A 127 -2.27 -1.19 10.13
CA ASP A 127 -3.05 -1.95 9.16
C ASP A 127 -4.11 -2.82 9.85
N LEU A 128 -3.79 -3.40 11.01
CA LEU A 128 -4.75 -4.15 11.82
C LEU A 128 -5.90 -3.25 12.31
N PHE A 129 -5.59 -2.03 12.77
CA PHE A 129 -6.59 -1.06 13.20
C PHE A 129 -7.49 -0.65 12.04
N LEU A 130 -6.91 -0.34 10.87
CA LEU A 130 -7.66 0.00 9.66
C LEU A 130 -8.61 -1.12 9.21
N ILE A 131 -8.15 -2.37 9.24
CA ILE A 131 -9.02 -3.53 8.95
C ILE A 131 -10.16 -3.63 9.98
N GLY A 132 -9.86 -3.37 11.24
CA GLY A 132 -10.83 -3.35 12.34
C GLY A 132 -11.93 -2.31 12.21
N LEU A 133 -11.67 -1.19 11.50
CA LEU A 133 -12.68 -0.15 11.26
C LEU A 133 -13.86 -0.65 10.42
N ARG A 134 -13.68 -1.69 9.59
CA ARG A 134 -14.71 -2.22 8.67
C ARG A 134 -15.42 -1.07 7.92
N GLU A 135 -16.74 -0.93 8.07
CA GLU A 135 -17.54 0.11 7.40
C GLU A 135 -17.23 1.55 7.89
N HIS A 136 -16.58 1.71 9.04
CA HIS A 136 -16.14 3.03 9.52
C HIS A 136 -14.93 3.58 8.73
N GLN A 137 -14.34 2.79 7.83
CA GLN A 137 -13.25 3.21 6.94
C GLN A 137 -13.64 4.41 6.06
N LYS A 138 -14.93 4.57 5.73
CA LYS A 138 -15.44 5.75 5.00
C LYS A 138 -15.19 7.05 5.76
N ALA A 139 -15.39 7.06 7.08
CA ALA A 139 -15.12 8.22 7.93
C ALA A 139 -13.62 8.54 8.00
N PHE A 140 -12.75 7.52 7.95
CA PHE A 140 -11.30 7.69 7.87
C PHE A 140 -10.85 8.30 6.53
N VAL A 141 -11.32 7.77 5.40
CA VAL A 141 -11.04 8.33 4.06
C VAL A 141 -11.53 9.77 3.97
N GLN A 142 -12.71 10.07 4.53
CA GLN A 142 -13.22 11.44 4.63
C GLN A 142 -12.28 12.33 5.44
N THR A 143 -11.71 11.84 6.55
CA THR A 143 -10.81 12.62 7.42
C THR A 143 -9.48 12.92 6.71
N ARG A 144 -8.91 11.96 5.98
CA ARG A 144 -7.71 12.17 5.16
C ARG A 144 -7.92 13.14 4.02
N LEU A 145 -9.08 13.06 3.36
CA LEU A 145 -9.47 14.03 2.34
C LEU A 145 -9.69 15.42 2.93
N ASP A 146 -10.40 15.52 4.06
CA ASP A 146 -10.64 16.80 4.76
C ASP A 146 -9.33 17.48 5.17
N ASP A 147 -8.34 16.73 5.65
CA ASP A 147 -7.03 17.25 6.03
C ASP A 147 -6.20 17.65 4.79
N PHE A 148 -6.18 16.82 3.75
CA PHE A 148 -5.53 17.13 2.46
C PHE A 148 -6.07 18.44 1.84
N TYR A 149 -7.38 18.66 1.91
CA TYR A 149 -8.00 19.90 1.40
C TYR A 149 -7.79 21.11 2.34
N LYS A 150 -7.41 20.91 3.60
CA LYS A 150 -7.14 22.00 4.57
C LYS A 150 -5.69 22.45 4.59
N THR A 151 -4.72 21.54 4.47
CA THR A 151 -3.29 21.88 4.59
C THR A 151 -2.67 22.38 3.29
N GLY A 152 -3.36 22.19 2.15
CA GLY A 152 -2.89 22.65 0.85
C GLY A 152 -1.78 21.77 0.30
N GLN A 153 -2.16 20.78 -0.52
CA GLN A 153 -1.32 19.98 -1.44
C GLN A 153 0.01 19.41 -0.91
N ASP A 154 0.29 19.39 0.39
CA ASP A 154 1.40 18.61 0.91
C ASP A 154 1.11 17.10 0.79
N PRO A 155 2.15 16.27 0.56
CA PRO A 155 1.99 14.84 0.40
C PRO A 155 1.35 14.20 1.64
N ILE A 156 0.46 13.23 1.41
CA ILE A 156 -0.24 12.52 2.48
C ILE A 156 0.77 11.68 3.26
N CYS A 157 1.21 12.18 4.41
CA CYS A 157 2.02 11.42 5.34
C CYS A 157 1.14 10.45 6.15
N ASN A 158 1.67 9.26 6.44
CA ASN A 158 1.07 8.34 7.42
C ASN A 158 0.97 9.09 8.77
N ILE A 159 -0.23 9.19 9.35
CA ILE A 159 -0.35 9.72 10.72
C ILE A 159 0.00 8.60 11.69
N GLY A 160 0.50 8.97 12.88
CA GLY A 160 0.62 8.03 13.98
C GLY A 160 -0.74 7.42 14.32
N ILE A 161 -0.75 6.15 14.73
CA ILE A 161 -1.97 5.43 15.09
C ILE A 161 -2.71 6.10 16.26
N ASP A 162 -1.97 6.67 17.22
CA ASP A 162 -2.56 7.38 18.37
C ASP A 162 -3.23 8.68 17.93
N ASP A 163 -2.59 9.45 17.05
CA ASP A 163 -3.18 10.65 16.47
C ASP A 163 -4.45 10.31 15.67
N LEU A 164 -4.43 9.20 14.93
CA LEU A 164 -5.58 8.71 14.19
C LEU A 164 -6.75 8.38 15.13
N MET A 165 -6.51 7.60 16.18
CA MET A 165 -7.54 7.24 17.15
C MET A 165 -8.14 8.49 17.82
N ASN A 166 -7.31 9.45 18.19
CA ASN A 166 -7.74 10.72 18.78
C ASN A 166 -8.60 11.56 17.82
N GLN A 167 -8.23 11.64 16.54
CA GLN A 167 -9.03 12.36 15.53
C GLN A 167 -10.41 11.72 15.33
N LEU A 168 -10.48 10.38 15.26
CA LEU A 168 -11.74 9.65 15.12
C LEU A 168 -12.65 9.86 16.34
N ALA A 169 -12.11 9.80 17.55
CA ALA A 169 -12.86 10.05 18.79
C ALA A 169 -13.47 11.46 18.83
N ASN A 170 -12.67 12.49 18.56
CA ASN A 170 -13.11 13.88 18.52
C ASN A 170 -14.23 14.13 17.48
N ARG A 171 -14.21 13.40 16.36
CA ARG A 171 -15.24 13.54 15.31
C ARG A 171 -16.54 12.86 15.69
N HIS A 172 -16.48 11.69 16.31
CA HIS A 172 -17.65 11.01 16.85
C HIS A 172 -18.39 11.89 17.87
N GLU A 173 -17.65 12.55 18.78
CA GLU A 173 -18.22 13.48 19.75
C GLU A 173 -18.87 14.73 19.12
N ARG A 174 -18.39 15.18 17.95
CA ARG A 174 -18.96 16.33 17.22
C ARG A 174 -20.20 15.97 16.40
N GLN A 175 -20.37 14.71 16.00
CA GLN A 175 -21.58 14.24 15.29
C GLN A 175 -22.75 13.96 16.23
N HIS A 176 -22.50 13.90 17.54
CA HIS A 176 -23.50 13.67 18.59
C HIS A 176 -23.80 14.91 19.45
N ARG A 177 -23.39 16.10 18.99
CA ARG A 177 -23.83 17.41 19.51
C ARG A 177 -24.71 18.09 18.47
#